data_AF-A0A662TR29-F1
#
_entry.id   AF-A0A662TR29-F1
#
_cell.length_a   1.000
_cell.length_b   1.000
_cell.length_c   1.000
_cell.angle_alpha   90.00
_cell.angle_beta   90.00
_cell.angle_gamma   90.00
#
_symmetry.space_group_name_H-M   'P 1'
#
loop_
_entity.id
_entity.type
_entity.pdbx_description
1 polymer ?
#
loop_
_entity_poly.entity_id
_entity_poly.type
_entity_poly.pdbx_seq_one_letter_code
_entity_poly.pdbx_strand_id
1 'polypeptide(L)'
;MKKSLKILTLSYITLFIIGLLFTLIEDFPLFLRRIKEDIEKDALRSGTPYLTAFLLSMFGNTSIFIVIPYVGIVFIMASRLNLNPLILGMVSGIGAAIGETSSYLIGRGGGKYLERKGYMKKIDTILAIFKKHGRMLPLIIY
;
A
#
# COMPACT_ATOMS: atom_id res chain seq x y z
N MET A 1 26.86 0.93 -18.61
CA MET A 1 26.97 -0.09 -17.54
C MET A 1 27.42 0.43 -16.17
N LYS A 2 28.50 1.21 -16.01
CA LYS A 2 28.98 1.61 -14.66
C LYS A 2 28.02 2.50 -13.84
N LYS A 3 27.15 3.29 -14.49
CA LYS A 3 26.17 4.15 -13.79
C LYS A 3 24.95 3.39 -13.25
N SER A 4 24.46 2.37 -13.96
CA SER A 4 23.32 1.57 -13.50
C SER A 4 23.67 0.72 -12.28
N LEU A 5 24.91 0.20 -12.23
CA LEU A 5 25.39 -0.57 -11.09
C LEU A 5 25.45 0.27 -9.80
N LYS A 6 25.91 1.52 -9.89
CA LYS A 6 25.95 2.44 -8.74
C LYS A 6 24.56 2.79 -8.20
N ILE A 7 23.58 2.96 -9.08
CA ILE A 7 22.19 3.21 -8.69
C ILE A 7 21.62 1.99 -7.98
N LEU A 8 21.88 0.78 -8.51
CA LEU A 8 21.43 -0.47 -7.91
C LEU A 8 22.04 -0.68 -6.52
N THR A 9 23.34 -0.45 -6.35
CA THR A 9 24.00 -0.56 -5.04
C THR A 9 23.44 0.44 -4.04
N LEU A 10 23.17 1.68 -4.47
CA LEU A 10 22.54 2.69 -3.63
C LEU A 10 21.14 2.27 -3.19
N SER A 11 20.32 1.75 -4.10
CA SER A 11 18.98 1.22 -3.79
C SER A 11 19.01 0.08 -2.76
N TYR A 12 19.95 -0.86 -2.89
CA TYR A 12 20.11 -1.93 -1.89
C TYR A 12 20.50 -1.41 -0.51
N ILE A 13 21.41 -0.44 -0.45
CA ILE A 13 21.82 0.19 0.81
C ILE A 13 20.63 0.93 1.44
N THR A 14 19.86 1.68 0.65
CA THR A 14 18.65 2.37 1.13
C THR A 14 17.63 1.39 1.68
N LEU A 15 17.34 0.30 0.97
CA LEU A 15 16.40 -0.73 1.44
C LEU A 15 16.88 -1.42 2.73
N PHE A 16 18.19 -1.67 2.84
CA PHE A 16 18.79 -2.24 4.04
C PHE A 16 18.67 -1.29 5.25
N ILE A 17 18.96 -0.01 5.06
CA ILE A 17 18.81 1.02 6.12
C ILE A 17 17.35 1.16 6.53
N ILE A 18 16.42 1.18 5.58
CA ILE A 18 14.98 1.23 5.86
C ILE A 18 14.57 -0.01 6.68
N GLY A 19 14.98 -1.21 6.25
CA GLY A 19 14.70 -2.45 6.99
C GLY A 19 15.26 -2.43 8.42
N LEU A 20 16.49 -1.92 8.59
CA LEU A 20 17.14 -1.81 9.90
C LEU A 20 16.44 -0.78 10.79
N LEU A 21 16.04 0.37 10.25
CA LEU A 21 15.25 1.38 10.96
C LEU A 21 13.90 0.82 11.40
N PHE A 22 13.22 0.04 10.56
CA PHE A 22 11.97 -0.63 10.92
C PHE A 22 12.14 -1.64 12.08
N THR A 23 13.32 -2.24 12.24
CA THR A 23 13.62 -3.12 13.37
C THR A 23 14.01 -2.39 14.65
N LEU A 24 14.55 -1.17 14.54
CA LEU A 24 14.99 -0.36 15.68
C LEU A 24 13.87 0.51 16.28
N ILE A 25 12.80 0.75 15.52
CA ILE A 25 11.59 1.39 16.04
C ILE A 25 10.80 0.32 16.81
N GLU A 26 10.97 0.25 18.13
CA GLU A 26 10.30 -0.74 19.00
C GLU A 26 8.77 -0.76 18.84
N ASP A 27 8.17 0.38 18.48
CA ASP A 27 6.74 0.50 18.24
C ASP A 27 6.26 -0.25 16.99
N PHE A 28 7.13 -0.46 15.99
CA PHE A 28 6.70 -1.06 14.72
C PHE A 28 6.49 -2.59 14.83
N PRO A 29 7.40 -3.38 15.43
CA PRO A 29 7.13 -4.78 15.75
C PRO A 29 5.94 -4.96 16.69
N LEU A 30 5.75 -4.04 17.65
CA LEU A 30 4.60 -4.05 18.57
C LEU A 30 3.28 -3.76 17.85
N PHE A 31 3.28 -2.78 16.94
CA PHE A 31 2.17 -2.43 16.08
C PHE A 31 1.78 -3.59 15.14
N LEU A 32 2.77 -4.23 14.50
CA LEU A 32 2.54 -5.42 13.69
C LEU A 32 1.98 -6.58 14.51
N ARG A 33 2.47 -6.79 15.74
CA ARG A 33 1.91 -7.79 16.67
C ARG A 33 0.47 -7.49 17.05
N ARG A 34 0.15 -6.21 17.33
CA ARG A 34 -1.20 -5.79 17.71
C ARG A 34 -2.20 -5.93 16.55
N ILE A 35 -1.80 -5.50 15.35
CA ILE A 35 -2.56 -5.73 14.12
C ILE A 35 -2.78 -7.23 13.90
N LYS A 36 -1.73 -8.04 14.06
CA LYS A 36 -1.82 -9.49 13.91
C LYS A 36 -2.81 -10.09 14.91
N GLU A 37 -2.73 -9.72 16.19
CA GLU A 37 -3.59 -10.24 17.25
C GLU A 37 -5.06 -9.83 17.04
N ASP A 38 -5.32 -8.59 16.65
CA ASP A 38 -6.67 -8.10 16.36
C ASP A 38 -7.27 -8.78 15.12
N ILE A 39 -6.47 -8.99 14.07
CA ILE A 39 -6.89 -9.72 12.87
C ILE A 39 -7.12 -11.20 13.17
N GLU A 40 -6.24 -11.87 13.94
CA GLU A 40 -6.45 -13.26 14.35
C GLU A 40 -7.75 -13.37 15.16
N LYS A 41 -7.98 -12.48 16.11
CA LYS A 41 -9.21 -12.46 16.93
C LYS A 41 -10.47 -12.23 16.10
N ASP A 42 -10.45 -11.26 15.20
CA ASP A 42 -11.62 -10.88 14.41
C ASP A 42 -11.90 -11.86 13.26
N ALA A 43 -10.85 -12.39 12.61
CA ALA A 43 -10.99 -13.42 11.59
C ALA A 43 -11.45 -14.78 12.16
N LEU A 44 -11.07 -15.11 13.41
CA LEU A 44 -11.57 -16.28 14.12
C LEU A 44 -12.97 -16.06 14.70
N ARG A 45 -13.33 -14.83 15.12
CA ARG A 45 -14.66 -14.51 15.67
C ARG A 45 -15.76 -14.32 14.61
N SER A 46 -15.42 -13.86 13.40
CA SER A 46 -16.43 -13.53 12.38
C SER A 46 -17.15 -14.75 11.80
N GLY A 47 -16.60 -15.96 11.98
CA GLY A 47 -17.07 -17.19 11.33
C GLY A 47 -16.95 -17.17 9.80
N THR A 48 -16.42 -16.09 9.20
CA THR A 48 -16.43 -15.84 7.76
C THR A 48 -15.07 -15.30 7.26
N PRO A 49 -13.98 -16.07 7.41
CA PRO A 49 -12.62 -15.63 7.11
C PRO A 49 -12.41 -15.19 5.65
N TYR A 50 -13.13 -15.78 4.69
CA TYR A 50 -13.08 -15.35 3.29
C TYR A 50 -13.69 -13.95 3.08
N LEU A 51 -14.78 -13.62 3.78
CA LEU A 51 -15.39 -12.29 3.72
C LEU A 51 -14.48 -11.24 4.36
N THR A 52 -13.83 -11.59 5.49
CA THR A 52 -12.81 -10.74 6.09
C THR A 52 -11.68 -10.46 5.09
N ALA A 53 -11.17 -11.49 4.41
CA ALA A 53 -10.11 -11.32 3.41
C ALA A 53 -10.55 -10.48 2.19
N PHE A 54 -11.81 -10.62 1.76
CA PHE A 54 -12.42 -9.77 0.73
C PHE A 54 -12.41 -8.30 1.13
N LEU A 55 -13.05 -7.96 2.27
CA LEU A 55 -13.21 -6.58 2.70
C LEU A 55 -11.84 -5.94 2.99
N LEU A 56 -10.95 -6.68 3.62
CA LEU A 56 -9.63 -6.19 3.96
C LEU A 56 -8.78 -5.92 2.72
N SER A 57 -8.86 -6.78 1.69
CA SER A 57 -8.23 -6.51 0.39
C SER A 57 -8.88 -5.34 -0.35
N MET A 58 -10.20 -5.20 -0.31
CA MET A 58 -10.93 -4.10 -0.94
C MET A 58 -10.59 -2.76 -0.32
N PHE A 59 -10.71 -2.61 0.99
CA PHE A 59 -10.40 -1.36 1.67
C PHE A 59 -8.90 -1.09 1.71
N GLY A 60 -8.09 -2.15 1.84
CA GLY A 60 -6.64 -2.02 1.76
C GLY A 60 -6.15 -1.46 0.44
N ASN A 61 -6.81 -1.81 -0.67
CA ASN A 61 -6.48 -1.30 -2.00
C ASN A 61 -7.24 -0.01 -2.38
N THR A 62 -8.36 0.30 -1.72
CA THR A 62 -9.09 1.58 -1.90
C THR A 62 -8.36 2.74 -1.23
N SER A 63 -7.65 2.48 -0.14
CA SER A 63 -7.08 3.52 0.71
C SER A 63 -5.99 4.32 0.00
N ILE A 64 -6.30 5.60 -0.29
CA ILE A 64 -5.39 6.53 -0.97
C ILE A 64 -4.32 7.07 0.00
N PHE A 65 -4.65 7.16 1.29
CA PHE A 65 -3.80 7.82 2.31
C PHE A 65 -3.12 6.84 3.27
N ILE A 66 -3.74 5.70 3.54
CA ILE A 66 -3.23 4.70 4.48
C ILE A 66 -2.82 3.47 3.69
N VAL A 67 -1.53 3.19 3.60
CA VAL A 67 -1.06 1.96 2.97
C VAL A 67 -1.32 0.81 3.92
N ILE A 68 -2.40 0.05 3.67
CA ILE A 68 -2.69 -1.17 4.43
C ILE A 68 -2.01 -2.34 3.72
N PRO A 69 -1.09 -3.08 4.37
CA PRO A 69 -0.37 -4.19 3.76
C PRO A 69 -1.25 -5.46 3.66
N TYR A 70 -2.36 -5.37 2.93
CA TYR A 70 -3.39 -6.41 2.87
C TYR A 70 -2.85 -7.75 2.35
N VAL A 71 -1.88 -7.73 1.43
CA VAL A 71 -1.25 -8.94 0.88
C VAL A 71 -0.59 -9.76 1.98
N GLY A 72 0.14 -9.10 2.90
CA GLY A 72 0.77 -9.76 4.04
C GLY A 72 -0.26 -10.37 4.99
N ILE A 73 -1.38 -9.68 5.18
CA ILE A 73 -2.49 -10.16 6.01
C ILE A 73 -3.13 -11.40 5.39
N VAL A 74 -3.45 -11.38 4.10
CA VAL A 74 -4.01 -12.53 3.36
C VAL A 74 -3.06 -13.73 3.41
N PHE A 75 -1.75 -13.51 3.29
CA PHE A 75 -0.74 -14.55 3.42
C PHE A 75 -0.75 -15.19 4.83
N ILE A 76 -0.81 -14.36 5.88
CA ILE A 76 -0.91 -14.86 7.26
C ILE A 76 -2.19 -15.68 7.44
N MET A 77 -3.33 -15.20 6.93
CA MET A 77 -4.61 -15.91 6.98
C MET A 77 -4.53 -17.29 6.29
N ALA A 78 -3.92 -17.36 5.11
CA ALA A 78 -3.68 -18.62 4.40
C ALA A 78 -2.88 -19.62 5.25
N SER A 79 -1.82 -19.13 5.91
CA SER A 79 -0.90 -19.98 6.69
C SER A 79 -1.44 -20.42 8.06
N ARG A 80 -2.35 -19.66 8.68
CA ARG A 80 -2.77 -19.85 10.07
C ARG A 80 -4.18 -20.40 10.23
N LEU A 81 -5.08 -20.11 9.29
CA LEU A 81 -6.50 -20.41 9.41
C LEU A 81 -6.93 -21.67 8.64
N ASN A 82 -5.98 -22.46 8.11
CA ASN A 82 -6.24 -23.66 7.29
C ASN A 82 -7.27 -23.43 6.16
N LEU A 83 -7.24 -22.25 5.54
CA LEU A 83 -8.15 -21.87 4.46
C LEU A 83 -7.68 -22.48 3.13
N ASN A 84 -8.60 -22.67 2.19
CA ASN A 84 -8.24 -23.03 0.82
C ASN A 84 -7.56 -21.82 0.16
N PRO A 85 -6.27 -21.92 -0.22
CA PRO A 85 -5.51 -20.78 -0.72
C PRO A 85 -6.01 -20.28 -2.07
N LEU A 86 -6.60 -21.14 -2.91
CA LEU A 86 -7.18 -20.73 -4.20
C LEU A 86 -8.41 -19.85 -3.99
N ILE A 87 -9.32 -20.29 -3.11
CA ILE A 87 -10.55 -19.52 -2.81
C ILE A 87 -10.17 -18.20 -2.14
N LEU A 88 -9.26 -18.24 -1.17
CA LEU A 88 -8.78 -17.05 -0.49
C LEU A 88 -8.13 -16.07 -1.47
N GLY A 89 -7.26 -16.55 -2.36
CA GLY A 89 -6.63 -15.74 -3.39
C GLY A 89 -7.63 -15.12 -4.37
N MET A 90 -8.64 -15.87 -4.83
CA MET A 90 -9.69 -15.33 -5.70
C MET A 90 -10.51 -14.25 -5.01
N VAL A 91 -10.97 -14.52 -3.79
CA VAL A 91 -11.81 -13.59 -3.03
C VAL A 91 -11.04 -12.31 -2.70
N SER A 92 -9.79 -12.42 -2.24
CA SER A 92 -8.92 -11.26 -2.03
C SER A 92 -8.57 -10.53 -3.33
N GLY A 93 -8.38 -11.25 -4.44
CA GLY A 93 -8.12 -10.66 -5.75
C GLY A 93 -9.29 -9.82 -6.25
N ILE A 94 -10.53 -10.31 -6.10
CA ILE A 94 -11.74 -9.55 -6.46
C ILE A 94 -11.89 -8.32 -5.57
N GLY A 95 -11.68 -8.47 -4.26
CA GLY A 95 -11.71 -7.33 -3.34
C GLY A 95 -10.69 -6.26 -3.74
N ALA A 96 -9.44 -6.66 -3.96
CA ALA A 96 -8.38 -5.76 -4.41
C ALA A 96 -8.71 -5.06 -5.74
N ALA A 97 -9.24 -5.78 -6.73
CA ALA A 97 -9.63 -5.21 -8.02
C ALA A 97 -10.73 -4.14 -7.88
N ILE A 98 -11.72 -4.38 -7.01
CA ILE A 98 -12.76 -3.39 -6.69
C ILE A 98 -12.14 -2.18 -6.00
N GLY A 99 -11.22 -2.40 -5.06
CA GLY A 99 -10.55 -1.31 -4.36
C GLY A 99 -9.72 -0.43 -5.28
N GLU A 100 -8.93 -1.05 -6.17
CA GLU A 100 -8.12 -0.34 -7.18
C GLU A 100 -9.00 0.47 -8.14
N THR A 101 -10.08 -0.14 -8.60
CA THR A 101 -11.00 0.53 -9.53
C THR A 101 -11.65 1.73 -8.84
N SER A 102 -12.01 1.60 -7.57
CA SER A 102 -12.60 2.67 -6.76
C SER A 102 -11.62 3.83 -6.57
N SER A 103 -10.39 3.54 -6.14
CA SER A 103 -9.36 4.56 -5.94
C SER A 103 -8.98 5.26 -7.26
N TYR A 104 -8.89 4.52 -8.36
CA TYR A 104 -8.69 5.07 -9.70
C TYR A 104 -9.81 6.04 -10.10
N LEU A 105 -11.08 5.65 -9.90
CA LEU A 105 -12.23 6.49 -10.24
C LEU A 105 -12.25 7.77 -9.39
N ILE A 106 -11.95 7.67 -8.09
CA ILE A 106 -11.84 8.82 -7.19
C ILE A 106 -10.71 9.75 -7.66
N GLY A 107 -9.51 9.22 -7.93
CA GLY A 107 -8.38 10.00 -8.40
C GLY A 107 -8.65 10.69 -9.73
N ARG A 108 -9.23 9.97 -10.69
CA ARG A 108 -9.62 10.51 -12.00
C ARG A 108 -10.72 11.57 -11.88
N GLY A 109 -11.72 11.34 -11.04
CA GLY A 109 -12.80 12.28 -10.76
C GLY A 109 -12.29 13.56 -10.11
N GLY A 110 -11.41 13.43 -9.11
CA GLY A 110 -10.74 14.54 -8.44
C GLY A 110 -9.91 15.38 -9.41
N GLY A 111 -9.14 14.73 -10.30
CA GLY A 111 -8.39 15.42 -11.35
C GLY A 111 -9.28 16.27 -12.27
N LYS A 112 -10.37 15.69 -12.79
CA LYS A 112 -11.35 16.43 -13.62
C LYS A 112 -12.02 17.58 -12.86
N TYR A 113 -12.29 17.41 -11.57
CA TYR A 113 -12.88 18.46 -10.74
C TYR A 113 -11.94 19.64 -10.56
N LEU A 114 -10.65 19.37 -10.27
CA LEU A 114 -9.62 20.40 -10.15
C LEU A 114 -9.41 21.15 -11.46
N GLU A 115 -9.48 20.46 -12.59
CA GLU A 115 -9.43 21.04 -13.92
C GLU A 115 -10.55 22.06 -14.15
N ARG A 116 -11.80 21.66 -13.89
CA ARG A 116 -12.98 22.54 -14.01
C ARG A 116 -12.91 23.77 -13.10
N LYS A 117 -12.31 23.66 -11.93
CA LYS A 117 -12.13 24.78 -10.98
C LYS A 117 -10.94 25.68 -11.32
N GLY A 118 -10.22 25.42 -12.42
CA GLY A 118 -9.09 26.23 -12.86
C GLY A 118 -7.83 26.07 -12.02
N TYR A 119 -7.74 25.01 -11.20
CA TYR A 119 -6.56 24.74 -10.38
C TYR A 119 -5.38 24.14 -11.17
N MET A 120 -5.54 23.86 -12.48
CA MET A 120 -4.47 23.31 -13.32
C MET A 120 -3.21 24.15 -13.30
N LYS A 121 -3.31 25.48 -13.31
CA LYS A 121 -2.14 26.36 -13.23
C LYS A 121 -1.32 26.15 -11.95
N LYS A 122 -1.99 25.88 -10.82
CA LYS A 122 -1.30 25.56 -9.56
C LYS A 122 -0.62 24.20 -9.63
N ILE A 123 -1.29 23.19 -10.20
CA ILE A 123 -0.72 21.86 -10.44
C ILE A 123 0.50 21.97 -11.35
N ASP A 124 0.42 22.69 -12.46
CA ASP A 124 1.52 22.89 -13.40
C ASP A 124 2.72 23.60 -12.75
N THR A 125 2.46 24.54 -11.84
CA THR A 125 3.51 25.23 -11.08
C THR A 125 4.23 24.26 -10.15
N ILE A 126 3.47 23.43 -9.42
CA ILE A 126 4.01 22.37 -8.55
C ILE A 126 4.82 21.36 -9.39
N LEU A 127 4.30 20.92 -10.54
CA LEU A 127 4.99 20.03 -11.46
C LEU A 127 6.26 20.65 -12.03
N ALA A 128 6.29 21.95 -12.32
CA ALA A 128 7.47 22.66 -12.78
C ALA A 128 8.56 22.70 -11.71
N ILE A 129 8.19 22.94 -10.44
CA ILE A 129 9.10 22.89 -9.29
C ILE A 129 9.71 21.48 -9.15
N PHE A 130 8.87 20.46 -9.27
CA PHE A 130 9.30 19.06 -9.22
C PHE A 130 10.24 18.67 -10.37
N LYS A 131 9.94 19.07 -11.61
CA LYS A 131 10.83 18.85 -12.76
C LYS A 131 12.17 19.55 -12.60
N LYS A 132 12.17 20.78 -12.08
CA LYS A 132 13.39 21.55 -11.81
C LYS A 132 14.26 20.90 -10.73
N HIS A 133 13.64 20.29 -9.71
CA HIS A 133 14.32 19.57 -8.63
C HIS A 133 14.24 18.05 -8.81
N GLY A 134 14.30 17.54 -10.04
CA GLY A 134 14.05 16.13 -10.34
C GLY A 134 14.93 15.12 -9.59
N ARG A 135 16.05 15.57 -9.00
CA ARG A 135 16.91 14.75 -8.12
C ARG A 135 16.35 14.56 -6.69
N MET A 136 15.47 15.46 -6.24
CA MET A 136 14.79 15.40 -4.94
C MET A 136 13.41 14.75 -5.00
N LEU A 137 12.87 14.52 -6.20
CA LEU A 137 11.61 13.81 -6.41
C LEU A 137 11.49 12.50 -5.62
N PRO A 138 12.52 11.63 -5.55
CA PRO A 138 12.45 10.40 -4.78
C PRO A 138 12.29 10.63 -3.27
N LEU A 139 12.81 11.74 -2.72
CA LEU A 139 12.74 12.07 -1.28
C LEU A 139 11.41 12.72 -0.86
N ILE A 140 10.60 13.17 -1.82
CA ILE A 140 9.32 13.84 -1.55
C ILE A 140 8.15 12.87 -1.79
N ILE A 141 8.33 11.88 -2.66
CA ILE A 141 7.31 10.88 -3.00
C ILE A 141 7.42 9.63 -2.13
N TYR A 142 8.59 9.34 -1.53
CA TYR A 142 8.83 8.22 -0.63
C TYR A 142 9.27 8.68 0.76
#